data_AF-A0A212F7J3-F1
#
_entry.id   AF-A0A212F7J3-F1
#
_cell.length_a   1.000
_cell.length_b   1.000
_cell.length_c   1.000
_cell.angle_alpha   90.00
_cell.angle_beta   90.00
_cell.angle_gamma   90.00
#
_symmetry.space_group_name_H-M   'P 1'
#
loop_
_entity.id
_entity.type
_entity.pdbx_description
1 polymer ?
#
loop_
_entity_poly.entity_id
_entity_poly.type
_entity_poly.pdbx_seq_one_letter_code
_entity_poly.pdbx_strand_id
1 'polypeptide(L)'
;NIDLHALTGWIPERCAIRSEADFNADGLYEIVRARLEAGHVLASVATGDLSDDDAERTGLVASHAYAVLDVRLVNGVKLLKLKNPWSHLRWRGNYSELDTVHWSPNLCSALDYDPDSAAQYDNGVFWIDYASILKFFDVFYLNWNPELFKFTYCIHQKWEAGNGPIKDAYTISENPQYSLKVNGTGAVWLLLTRHITKIEDFRNNQEYITLLVYKNGKRVYYPHDPPPYIDGIRINSPHYLVKIIVGENSSDKYTLVVSQYEKTRTIYYTLRAYATCPFALAKLDPYPYTKTIRGEWSGRTAGGCENHRQTYQNNPKYIITVPESRNPCHVTIELKGPKEYQIGVDARVESLDDPNITAPFLRESSGAYRSGFVVLELNNLPGGRYLLTPSTFYPGQEGPFFLELRSTCSITAERKNE
;
A
#
# COMPACT_ATOMS: atom_id res chain seq x y z
N ASN A 1 -12.49 -0.21 15.70
CA ASN A 1 -11.32 -0.93 15.15
C ASN A 1 -10.01 -0.50 15.82
N ILE A 2 -9.71 0.80 15.83
CA ILE A 2 -8.50 1.35 16.47
C ILE A 2 -8.44 0.98 17.96
N ASP A 3 -9.56 1.09 18.69
CA ASP A 3 -9.59 0.83 20.13
C ASP A 3 -9.31 -0.63 20.46
N LEU A 4 -9.89 -1.57 19.71
CA LEU A 4 -9.62 -3.00 19.90
C LEU A 4 -8.15 -3.31 19.64
N HIS A 5 -7.56 -2.75 18.58
CA HIS A 5 -6.12 -2.89 18.34
C HIS A 5 -5.29 -2.32 19.48
N ALA A 6 -5.64 -1.13 20.00
CA ALA A 6 -4.93 -0.49 21.11
C ALA A 6 -5.02 -1.31 22.42
N LEU A 7 -6.15 -1.96 22.67
CA LEU A 7 -6.39 -2.75 23.89
C LEU A 7 -5.76 -4.16 23.82
N THR A 8 -5.68 -4.75 22.63
CA THR A 8 -5.34 -6.18 22.47
C THR A 8 -4.03 -6.42 21.72
N GLY A 9 -3.57 -5.45 20.92
CA GLY A 9 -2.50 -5.64 19.94
C GLY A 9 -2.89 -6.53 18.76
N TRP A 10 -4.16 -6.92 18.62
CA TRP A 10 -4.64 -7.79 17.53
C TRP A 10 -4.70 -7.05 16.19
N ILE A 11 -4.70 -7.79 15.08
CA ILE A 11 -4.55 -7.23 13.73
C ILE A 11 -5.87 -6.61 13.28
N PRO A 12 -5.97 -5.29 13.09
CA PRO A 12 -7.22 -4.64 12.72
C PRO A 12 -7.50 -4.80 11.22
N GLU A 13 -8.73 -5.19 10.89
CA GLU A 13 -9.25 -5.27 9.52
C GLU A 13 -10.60 -4.56 9.43
N ARG A 14 -10.76 -3.72 8.41
CA ARG A 14 -12.04 -3.12 8.04
C ARG A 14 -12.60 -3.87 6.84
N CYS A 15 -13.73 -4.54 6.99
CA CYS A 15 -14.41 -5.25 5.92
C CYS A 15 -15.74 -4.54 5.64
N ALA A 16 -15.78 -3.78 4.55
CA ALA A 16 -16.98 -3.04 4.17
C ALA A 16 -18.00 -3.97 3.51
N ILE A 17 -19.27 -3.72 3.81
CA ILE A 17 -20.42 -4.44 3.29
C ILE A 17 -20.92 -3.64 2.08
N ARG A 18 -21.08 -4.31 0.92
CA ARG A 18 -21.65 -3.74 -0.33
C ARG A 18 -20.84 -2.64 -1.03
N SER A 19 -19.71 -2.18 -0.51
CA SER A 19 -18.90 -1.13 -1.17
C SER A 19 -17.87 -1.66 -2.17
N GLU A 20 -17.66 -2.96 -2.26
CA GLU A 20 -16.65 -3.59 -3.11
C GLU A 20 -17.31 -4.55 -4.11
N ALA A 21 -16.88 -4.49 -5.38
CA ALA A 21 -17.46 -5.28 -6.47
C ALA A 21 -17.39 -6.80 -6.24
N ASP A 22 -16.39 -7.24 -5.47
CA ASP A 22 -16.09 -8.65 -5.19
C ASP A 22 -16.48 -9.07 -3.76
N PHE A 23 -17.39 -8.34 -3.10
CA PHE A 23 -17.80 -8.64 -1.73
C PHE A 23 -18.44 -10.04 -1.62
N ASN A 24 -17.73 -10.97 -1.00
CA ASN A 24 -18.20 -12.34 -0.75
C ASN A 24 -18.88 -12.44 0.63
N ALA A 25 -20.20 -12.22 0.64
CA ALA A 25 -21.00 -12.25 1.86
C ALA A 25 -20.92 -13.60 2.59
N ASP A 26 -21.00 -14.73 1.87
CA ASP A 26 -20.99 -16.05 2.48
C ASP A 26 -19.61 -16.41 3.04
N GLY A 27 -18.55 -16.05 2.33
CA GLY A 27 -17.18 -16.21 2.81
C GLY A 27 -16.89 -15.41 4.08
N LEU A 28 -17.38 -14.16 4.15
CA LEU A 28 -17.26 -13.34 5.36
C LEU A 28 -18.02 -13.97 6.54
N TYR A 29 -19.24 -14.45 6.31
CA TYR A 29 -20.00 -15.09 7.37
C TYR A 29 -19.29 -16.32 7.94
N GLU A 30 -18.83 -17.23 7.06
CA GLU A 30 -18.16 -18.46 7.50
C GLU A 30 -16.82 -18.18 8.20
N ILE A 31 -16.03 -17.21 7.72
CA ILE A 31 -14.75 -16.90 8.36
C ILE A 31 -14.98 -16.27 9.75
N VAL A 32 -15.94 -15.35 9.89
CA VAL A 32 -16.25 -14.74 11.19
C VAL A 32 -16.80 -15.80 12.14
N ARG A 33 -17.73 -16.64 11.70
CA ARG A 33 -18.29 -17.73 12.49
C ARG A 33 -17.22 -18.67 13.04
N ALA A 34 -16.43 -19.27 12.14
CA ALA A 34 -15.43 -20.26 12.51
C ALA A 34 -14.32 -19.67 13.39
N ARG A 35 -13.93 -18.40 13.16
CA ARG A 35 -12.83 -17.77 13.90
C ARG A 35 -13.28 -17.17 15.23
N LEU A 36 -14.54 -16.75 15.36
CA LEU A 36 -15.09 -16.26 16.62
C LEU A 36 -15.29 -17.41 17.60
N GLU A 37 -15.84 -18.54 17.12
CA GLU A 37 -15.98 -19.79 17.89
C GLU A 37 -14.61 -20.30 18.41
N ALA A 38 -13.56 -20.19 17.59
CA ALA A 38 -12.21 -20.57 17.96
C ALA A 38 -11.47 -19.54 18.82
N GLY A 39 -12.07 -18.40 19.15
CA GLY A 39 -11.41 -17.33 19.93
C GLY A 39 -10.26 -16.63 19.19
N HIS A 40 -10.29 -16.62 17.86
CA HIS A 40 -9.25 -16.06 17.01
C HIS A 40 -9.60 -14.72 16.37
N VAL A 41 -10.84 -14.23 16.55
CA VAL A 41 -11.25 -12.91 16.08
C VAL A 41 -12.17 -12.24 17.10
N LEU A 42 -11.94 -10.95 17.33
CA LEU A 42 -12.91 -10.07 17.96
C LEU A 42 -13.61 -9.28 16.86
N ALA A 43 -14.93 -9.22 16.91
CA ALA A 43 -15.73 -8.59 15.86
C ALA A 43 -16.70 -7.56 16.42
N SER A 44 -16.83 -6.46 15.69
CA SER A 44 -17.92 -5.51 15.82
C SER A 44 -18.48 -5.22 14.43
N VAL A 45 -19.75 -4.83 14.38
CA VAL A 45 -20.42 -4.44 13.14
C VAL A 45 -21.07 -3.08 13.36
N ALA A 46 -20.99 -2.20 12.37
CA ALA A 46 -21.49 -0.84 12.48
C ALA A 46 -22.48 -0.49 11.39
N THR A 47 -23.53 0.21 11.79
CA THR A 47 -24.48 0.86 10.90
C THR A 47 -23.84 2.08 10.25
N GLY A 48 -24.27 2.40 9.03
CA GLY A 48 -23.99 3.69 8.41
C GLY A 48 -25.08 4.71 8.72
N ASP A 49 -25.33 5.58 7.77
CA ASP A 49 -26.49 6.47 7.81
C ASP A 49 -27.78 5.63 7.74
N LEU A 50 -28.71 5.90 8.65
CA LEU A 50 -30.06 5.35 8.65
C LEU A 50 -31.04 6.52 8.66
N SER A 51 -32.14 6.37 7.92
CA SER A 51 -33.26 7.31 8.04
C SER A 51 -33.89 7.19 9.43
N ASP A 52 -34.52 8.26 9.92
CA ASP A 52 -35.22 8.24 11.21
C ASP A 52 -36.31 7.14 11.21
N ASP A 53 -37.03 6.97 10.09
CA ASP A 53 -38.02 5.91 9.90
C ASP A 53 -37.41 4.51 10.01
N ASP A 54 -36.25 4.27 9.38
CA ASP A 54 -35.57 2.98 9.48
C ASP A 54 -35.02 2.73 10.88
N ALA A 55 -34.46 3.75 11.53
CA ALA A 55 -33.94 3.66 12.90
C ALA A 55 -35.07 3.30 13.88
N GLU A 56 -36.22 3.98 13.81
CA GLU A 56 -37.38 3.69 14.66
C GLU A 56 -37.97 2.30 14.38
N ARG A 57 -38.13 1.95 13.10
CA ARG A 57 -38.71 0.67 12.67
C ARG A 57 -37.83 -0.51 13.05
N THR A 58 -36.52 -0.39 12.89
CA THR A 58 -35.57 -1.47 13.16
C THR A 58 -35.09 -1.52 14.61
N GLY A 59 -35.15 -0.40 15.33
CA GLY A 59 -34.52 -0.24 16.64
C GLY A 59 -32.99 -0.10 16.59
N LEU A 60 -32.40 0.00 15.39
CA LEU A 60 -30.98 0.24 15.20
C LEU A 60 -30.67 1.73 15.31
N VAL A 61 -29.46 2.04 15.79
CA VAL A 61 -28.94 3.40 15.91
C VAL A 61 -28.08 3.69 14.68
N ALA A 62 -28.24 4.87 14.07
CA ALA A 62 -27.42 5.31 12.94
C ALA A 62 -25.96 5.55 13.36
N SER A 63 -25.00 5.26 12.46
CA SER A 63 -23.56 5.49 12.67
C SER A 63 -23.01 4.90 13.98
N HIS A 64 -23.49 3.72 14.37
CA HIS A 64 -23.21 3.13 15.68
C HIS A 64 -22.65 1.71 15.58
N ALA A 65 -21.74 1.38 16.49
CA ALA A 65 -21.06 0.09 16.54
C ALA A 65 -21.67 -0.85 17.58
N TYR A 66 -21.91 -2.09 17.16
CA TYR A 66 -22.42 -3.19 17.97
C TYR A 66 -21.35 -4.26 18.12
N ALA A 67 -21.18 -4.81 19.33
CA ALA A 67 -20.28 -5.93 19.55
C ALA A 67 -20.93 -7.22 19.02
N VAL A 68 -20.16 -8.04 18.29
CA VAL A 68 -20.61 -9.37 17.87
C VAL A 68 -20.21 -10.35 18.97
N LEU A 69 -21.21 -10.96 19.61
CA LEU A 69 -21.03 -11.87 20.74
C LEU A 69 -21.03 -13.35 20.32
N ASP A 70 -21.82 -13.71 19.31
CA ASP A 70 -21.91 -15.07 18.79
C ASP A 70 -22.34 -15.05 17.31
N VAL A 71 -21.98 -16.09 16.56
CA VAL A 71 -22.39 -16.31 15.16
C VAL A 71 -22.71 -17.78 14.98
N ARG A 72 -23.92 -18.11 14.51
CA ARG A 72 -24.44 -19.49 14.49
C ARG A 72 -25.20 -19.78 13.21
N LEU A 73 -24.84 -20.90 12.56
CA LEU A 73 -25.63 -21.49 11.48
C LEU A 73 -26.51 -22.60 12.06
N VAL A 74 -27.83 -22.39 12.15
CA VAL A 74 -28.77 -23.37 12.69
C VAL A 74 -29.90 -23.59 11.71
N ASN A 75 -30.13 -24.85 11.32
CA ASN A 75 -31.19 -25.24 10.37
C ASN A 75 -31.18 -24.41 9.06
N GLY A 76 -30.00 -24.08 8.56
CA GLY A 76 -29.83 -23.25 7.35
C GLY A 76 -29.98 -21.74 7.56
N VAL A 77 -30.29 -21.28 8.77
CA VAL A 77 -30.40 -19.86 9.11
C VAL A 77 -29.07 -19.34 9.65
N LYS A 78 -28.57 -18.26 9.05
CA LYS A 78 -27.35 -17.55 9.45
C LYS A 78 -27.68 -16.46 10.47
N LEU A 79 -27.26 -16.61 11.72
CA LEU A 79 -27.63 -15.72 12.83
C LEU A 79 -26.40 -15.12 13.52
N LEU A 80 -26.54 -13.89 13.99
CA LEU A 80 -25.55 -13.19 14.80
C LEU A 80 -26.20 -12.70 16.09
N LYS A 81 -25.50 -12.85 17.22
CA LYS A 81 -25.87 -12.25 18.51
C LYS A 81 -25.09 -10.96 18.67
N LEU A 82 -25.79 -9.84 18.72
CA LEU A 82 -25.18 -8.52 18.87
C LEU A 82 -25.43 -7.96 20.26
N LYS A 83 -24.55 -7.04 20.69
CA LYS A 83 -24.75 -6.20 21.86
C LYS A 83 -24.61 -4.73 21.51
N ASN A 84 -25.65 -3.95 21.79
CA ASN A 84 -25.57 -2.51 21.88
C ASN A 84 -24.77 -2.12 23.14
N PRO A 85 -23.65 -1.38 23.01
CA PRO A 85 -22.87 -0.91 24.16
C PRO A 85 -23.67 -0.04 25.14
N TRP A 86 -24.71 0.66 24.67
CA TRP A 86 -25.58 1.45 25.54
C TRP A 86 -26.48 0.61 26.43
N SER A 87 -26.50 -0.71 26.21
CA SER A 87 -27.29 -1.68 26.98
C SER A 87 -28.80 -1.43 26.98
N HIS A 88 -29.29 -0.77 25.94
CA HIS A 88 -30.70 -0.63 25.56
C HIS A 88 -30.79 -0.48 24.03
N LEU A 89 -32.01 -0.39 23.47
CA LEU A 89 -32.29 -0.29 22.02
C LEU A 89 -31.83 -1.54 21.24
N ARG A 90 -32.78 -2.48 21.10
CA ARG A 90 -32.60 -3.74 20.40
C ARG A 90 -33.22 -3.73 19.01
N TRP A 91 -32.73 -4.64 18.19
CA TRP A 91 -33.35 -5.02 16.92
C TRP A 91 -34.81 -5.44 17.09
N ARG A 92 -35.69 -4.92 16.23
CA ARG A 92 -37.15 -5.14 16.24
C ARG A 92 -37.67 -5.98 15.07
N GLY A 93 -36.78 -6.50 14.22
CA GLY A 93 -37.16 -7.29 13.05
C GLY A 93 -37.09 -8.80 13.30
N ASN A 94 -36.73 -9.55 12.25
CA ASN A 94 -36.67 -11.01 12.30
C ASN A 94 -35.70 -11.49 13.39
N TYR A 95 -36.11 -12.46 14.19
CA TYR A 95 -35.36 -12.98 15.34
C TYR A 95 -35.14 -11.96 16.47
N SER A 96 -35.96 -10.91 16.54
CA SER A 96 -36.10 -10.10 17.76
C SER A 96 -36.85 -10.88 18.85
N GLU A 97 -36.83 -10.39 20.09
CA GLU A 97 -37.59 -10.98 21.19
C GLU A 97 -39.11 -10.96 20.98
N LEU A 98 -39.62 -10.08 20.12
CA LEU A 98 -41.05 -9.96 19.80
C LEU A 98 -41.46 -10.74 18.54
N ASP A 99 -40.54 -11.39 17.86
CA ASP A 99 -40.81 -12.12 16.61
C ASP A 99 -41.43 -13.50 16.86
N THR A 100 -42.74 -13.61 16.70
CA THR A 100 -43.45 -14.88 16.87
C THR A 100 -43.45 -15.78 15.63
N VAL A 101 -42.87 -15.33 14.51
CA VAL A 101 -42.95 -16.02 13.21
C VAL A 101 -41.70 -16.85 12.94
N HIS A 102 -40.50 -16.30 13.18
CA HIS A 102 -39.26 -16.98 12.79
C HIS A 102 -38.62 -17.81 13.92
N TRP A 103 -38.95 -17.51 15.19
CA TRP A 103 -38.52 -18.36 16.30
C TRP A 103 -39.24 -19.71 16.25
N SER A 104 -38.46 -20.78 16.41
CA SER A 104 -38.99 -22.14 16.60
C SER A 104 -38.38 -22.76 17.85
N PRO A 105 -39.07 -23.71 18.52
CA PRO A 105 -38.53 -24.35 19.73
C PRO A 105 -37.14 -24.97 19.52
N ASN A 106 -36.90 -25.56 18.34
CA ASN A 106 -35.60 -26.12 17.98
C ASN A 106 -34.51 -25.06 17.87
N LEU A 107 -34.84 -23.89 17.31
CA LEU A 107 -33.89 -22.78 17.16
C LEU A 107 -33.55 -22.15 18.52
N CYS A 108 -34.57 -21.92 19.36
CA CYS A 108 -34.40 -21.41 20.72
C CYS A 108 -33.51 -22.34 21.55
N SER A 109 -33.77 -23.65 21.49
CA SER A 109 -32.96 -24.67 22.17
C SER A 109 -31.50 -24.69 21.69
N ALA A 110 -31.28 -24.65 20.37
CA ALA A 110 -29.93 -24.67 19.79
C ALA A 110 -29.09 -23.42 20.12
N LEU A 111 -29.73 -22.28 20.39
CA LEU A 111 -29.08 -21.01 20.69
C LEU A 111 -29.04 -20.68 22.19
N ASP A 112 -29.61 -21.56 23.04
CA ASP A 112 -29.84 -21.28 24.46
C ASP A 112 -30.51 -19.90 24.67
N TYR A 113 -31.60 -19.69 23.93
CA TYR A 113 -32.30 -18.41 23.88
C TYR A 113 -33.78 -18.55 24.23
N ASP A 114 -34.24 -17.70 25.14
CA ASP A 114 -35.64 -17.57 25.53
C ASP A 114 -36.15 -16.14 25.20
N PRO A 115 -37.00 -15.99 24.16
CA PRO A 115 -37.56 -14.70 23.77
C PRO A 115 -38.41 -14.05 24.87
N ASP A 116 -39.14 -14.82 25.66
CA ASP A 116 -40.04 -14.30 26.70
C ASP A 116 -39.23 -13.70 27.85
N SER A 117 -38.17 -14.39 28.27
CA SER A 117 -37.20 -13.86 29.23
C SER A 117 -36.48 -12.61 28.70
N ALA A 118 -36.06 -12.63 27.42
CA ALA A 118 -35.42 -11.48 26.79
C ALA A 118 -36.37 -10.25 26.73
N ALA A 119 -37.67 -10.44 26.54
CA ALA A 119 -38.65 -9.36 26.50
C ALA A 119 -38.82 -8.63 27.85
N GLN A 120 -38.47 -9.27 28.98
CA GLN A 120 -38.65 -8.69 30.32
C GLN A 120 -37.60 -7.62 30.66
N TYR A 121 -36.38 -7.73 30.12
CA TYR A 121 -35.28 -6.83 30.45
C TYR A 121 -34.44 -6.50 29.22
N ASP A 122 -34.44 -5.22 28.82
CA ASP A 122 -33.57 -4.73 27.76
C ASP A 122 -32.15 -4.50 28.31
N ASN A 123 -31.22 -5.36 27.89
CA ASN A 123 -29.78 -5.26 28.14
C ASN A 123 -28.98 -4.93 26.87
N GLY A 124 -29.67 -4.56 25.79
CA GLY A 124 -29.11 -4.28 24.48
C GLY A 124 -28.60 -5.51 23.72
N VAL A 125 -28.84 -6.74 24.20
CA VAL A 125 -28.42 -7.98 23.52
C VAL A 125 -29.57 -8.56 22.71
N PHE A 126 -29.33 -8.90 21.45
CA PHE A 126 -30.36 -9.45 20.56
C PHE A 126 -29.75 -10.36 19.49
N TRP A 127 -30.58 -11.26 18.93
CA TRP A 127 -30.26 -12.01 17.72
C TRP A 127 -30.77 -11.29 16.48
N ILE A 128 -30.10 -11.49 15.36
CA ILE A 128 -30.46 -10.92 14.06
C ILE A 128 -29.97 -11.86 12.94
N ASP A 129 -30.71 -11.95 11.85
CA ASP A 129 -30.28 -12.72 10.68
C ASP A 129 -29.23 -11.97 9.85
N TYR A 130 -28.38 -12.75 9.18
CA TYR A 130 -27.30 -12.19 8.38
C TYR A 130 -27.79 -11.36 7.19
N ALA A 131 -28.97 -11.66 6.61
CA ALA A 131 -29.51 -10.85 5.52
C ALA A 131 -29.91 -9.46 6.02
N SER A 132 -30.44 -9.34 7.23
CA SER A 132 -30.69 -8.06 7.90
C SER A 132 -29.38 -7.32 8.20
N ILE A 133 -28.31 -8.00 8.61
CA ILE A 133 -26.98 -7.38 8.74
C ILE A 133 -26.54 -6.76 7.41
N LEU A 134 -26.58 -7.54 6.32
CA LEU A 134 -26.19 -7.08 4.99
C LEU A 134 -27.06 -5.93 4.46
N LYS A 135 -28.27 -5.77 5.00
CA LYS A 135 -29.19 -4.69 4.62
C LYS A 135 -28.96 -3.40 5.39
N PHE A 136 -28.75 -3.47 6.70
CA PHE A 136 -28.76 -2.30 7.58
C PHE A 136 -27.38 -1.89 8.11
N PHE A 137 -26.35 -2.70 7.90
CA PHE A 137 -24.99 -2.42 8.36
C PHE A 137 -24.04 -2.22 7.17
N ASP A 138 -23.00 -1.42 7.40
CA ASP A 138 -22.07 -1.00 6.36
C ASP A 138 -20.69 -1.61 6.49
N VAL A 139 -20.31 -2.06 7.69
CA VAL A 139 -18.93 -2.49 7.92
C VAL A 139 -18.79 -3.42 9.12
N PHE A 140 -17.99 -4.47 8.94
CA PHE A 140 -17.40 -5.23 10.02
C PHE A 140 -16.01 -4.67 10.36
N TYR A 141 -15.76 -4.50 11.65
CA TYR A 141 -14.42 -4.27 12.18
C TYR A 141 -13.96 -5.53 12.89
N LEU A 142 -12.99 -6.20 12.28
CA LEU A 142 -12.42 -7.44 12.76
C LEU A 142 -11.05 -7.15 13.37
N ASN A 143 -10.72 -7.81 14.47
CA ASN A 143 -9.40 -7.81 15.07
C ASN A 143 -8.96 -9.26 15.17
N TRP A 144 -7.88 -9.63 14.51
CA TRP A 144 -7.44 -11.02 14.38
C TRP A 144 -6.31 -11.34 15.35
N ASN A 145 -6.39 -12.51 16.00
CA ASN A 145 -5.33 -12.99 16.88
C ASN A 145 -4.02 -13.15 16.07
N PRO A 146 -2.93 -12.43 16.44
CA PRO A 146 -1.66 -12.53 15.73
C PRO A 146 -1.02 -13.92 15.80
N GLU A 147 -1.40 -14.76 16.78
CA GLU A 147 -0.94 -16.14 16.93
C GLU A 147 -1.38 -17.06 15.77
N LEU A 148 -2.32 -16.61 14.93
CA LEU A 148 -2.66 -17.27 13.67
C LEU A 148 -1.47 -17.35 12.70
N PHE A 149 -0.41 -16.55 12.92
CA PHE A 149 0.74 -16.45 12.03
C PHE A 149 2.02 -16.93 12.71
N LYS A 150 2.66 -17.90 12.08
CA LYS A 150 3.92 -18.50 12.57
C LYS A 150 5.12 -17.57 12.40
N PHE A 151 5.11 -16.74 11.36
CA PHE A 151 6.22 -15.86 11.02
C PHE A 151 5.78 -14.41 11.18
N THR A 152 6.51 -13.63 11.96
CA THR A 152 6.26 -12.20 12.10
C THR A 152 7.56 -11.41 12.10
N TYR A 153 7.50 -10.20 11.56
CA TYR A 153 8.62 -9.26 11.56
C TYR A 153 8.07 -7.84 11.45
N CYS A 154 8.75 -6.86 12.04
CA CYS A 154 8.37 -5.47 11.92
C CYS A 154 9.58 -4.56 11.72
N ILE A 155 9.36 -3.48 10.99
CA ILE A 155 10.32 -2.38 10.82
C ILE A 155 9.63 -1.09 11.26
N HIS A 156 10.33 -0.31 12.08
CA HIS A 156 9.95 1.06 12.43
C HIS A 156 10.76 2.04 11.58
N GLN A 157 10.11 3.03 10.98
CA GLN A 157 10.75 4.05 10.15
C GLN A 157 10.09 5.42 10.31
N LYS A 158 10.79 6.45 9.82
CA LYS A 158 10.27 7.79 9.61
C LYS A 158 10.28 8.12 8.12
N TRP A 159 9.31 8.90 7.66
CA TRP A 159 9.30 9.49 6.33
C TRP A 159 9.20 11.00 6.45
N GLU A 160 10.30 11.69 6.18
CA GLU A 160 10.45 13.14 6.43
C GLU A 160 9.68 13.99 5.43
N ALA A 161 8.99 15.04 5.92
CA ALA A 161 8.41 16.08 5.09
C ALA A 161 9.51 16.74 4.26
N GLY A 162 9.43 16.64 2.93
CA GLY A 162 10.43 17.18 2.00
C GLY A 162 11.06 16.15 1.06
N ASN A 163 11.03 14.85 1.37
CA ASN A 163 11.57 13.86 0.43
C ASN A 163 10.56 13.56 -0.69
N GLY A 164 10.93 13.79 -1.95
CA GLY A 164 10.04 13.49 -3.08
C GLY A 164 8.90 14.48 -3.29
N PRO A 165 8.03 14.23 -4.28
CA PRO A 165 6.94 15.13 -4.61
C PRO A 165 5.86 15.14 -3.53
N ILE A 166 5.09 16.24 -3.47
CA ILE A 166 3.92 16.35 -2.57
C ILE A 166 2.87 15.29 -2.92
N LYS A 167 2.69 15.03 -4.21
CA LYS A 167 1.77 14.02 -4.76
C LYS A 167 2.54 13.00 -5.57
N ASP A 168 2.13 11.74 -5.47
CA ASP A 168 2.65 10.62 -6.26
C ASP A 168 2.22 10.69 -7.75
N ALA A 169 2.32 11.87 -8.38
CA ALA A 169 1.77 12.12 -9.70
C ALA A 169 2.68 11.65 -10.85
N TYR A 170 4.00 11.72 -10.67
CA TYR A 170 4.99 11.43 -11.71
C TYR A 170 6.15 10.55 -11.26
N THR A 171 6.42 10.49 -9.95
CA THR A 171 7.40 9.57 -9.36
C THR A 171 7.03 9.20 -7.94
N ILE A 172 7.38 7.96 -7.56
CA ILE A 172 7.34 7.42 -6.19
C ILE A 172 8.72 6.90 -5.76
N SER A 173 9.78 7.27 -6.48
CA SER A 173 11.14 6.79 -6.22
C SER A 173 11.65 7.16 -4.83
N GLU A 174 11.19 8.28 -4.27
CA GLU A 174 11.57 8.79 -2.94
C GLU A 174 10.65 8.29 -1.80
N ASN A 175 9.61 7.53 -2.14
CA ASN A 175 8.74 6.92 -1.15
C ASN A 175 9.51 5.77 -0.45
N PRO A 176 9.24 5.46 0.82
CA PRO A 176 9.86 4.32 1.48
C PRO A 176 9.41 3.03 0.79
N GLN A 177 10.39 2.24 0.34
CA GLN A 177 10.13 0.98 -0.34
C GLN A 177 10.79 -0.19 0.37
N TYR A 178 10.16 -1.35 0.29
CA TYR A 178 10.61 -2.57 0.95
C TYR A 178 10.49 -3.75 0.00
N SER A 179 11.47 -4.65 0.04
CA SER A 179 11.39 -5.93 -0.66
C SER A 179 10.78 -6.96 0.28
N LEU A 180 9.77 -7.67 -0.20
CA LEU A 180 9.20 -8.84 0.46
C LEU A 180 9.44 -10.06 -0.44
N LYS A 181 10.25 -11.01 0.03
CA LYS A 181 10.43 -12.30 -0.62
C LYS A 181 9.67 -13.36 0.18
N VAL A 182 8.77 -14.08 -0.47
CA VAL A 182 8.03 -15.19 0.15
C VAL A 182 8.57 -16.53 -0.34
N ASN A 183 8.37 -17.59 0.44
CA ASN A 183 8.74 -18.95 0.04
C ASN A 183 7.68 -19.96 0.50
N GLY A 184 7.18 -20.76 -0.44
CA GLY A 184 6.20 -21.81 -0.20
C GLY A 184 4.77 -21.32 -0.44
N THR A 185 3.82 -21.89 0.31
CA THR A 185 2.37 -21.65 0.15
C THR A 185 1.82 -21.04 1.44
N GLY A 186 0.93 -20.05 1.34
CA GLY A 186 0.31 -19.47 2.53
C GLY A 186 -0.28 -18.08 2.30
N ALA A 187 -0.23 -17.25 3.33
CA ALA A 187 -0.67 -15.87 3.28
C ALA A 187 0.35 -14.96 4.00
N VAL A 188 0.49 -13.74 3.50
CA VAL A 188 1.24 -12.65 4.14
C VAL A 188 0.32 -11.46 4.32
N TRP A 189 0.20 -11.01 5.56
CA TRP A 189 -0.57 -9.85 5.96
C TRP A 189 0.40 -8.74 6.37
N LEU A 190 0.25 -7.58 5.76
CA LEU A 190 1.12 -6.42 5.95
C LEU A 190 0.29 -5.31 6.60
N LEU A 191 0.59 -5.02 7.86
CA LEU A 191 -0.02 -3.96 8.62
C LEU A 191 0.88 -2.74 8.63
N LEU A 192 0.49 -1.69 7.91
CA LEU A 192 1.07 -0.37 8.02
C LEU A 192 0.35 0.38 9.15
N THR A 193 1.10 0.79 10.16
CA THR A 193 0.59 1.57 11.30
C THR A 193 1.30 2.89 11.39
N ARG A 194 0.58 3.99 11.18
CA ARG A 194 1.05 5.35 11.45
C ARG A 194 1.08 5.57 12.96
N HIS A 195 2.16 6.14 13.46
CA HIS A 195 2.28 6.53 14.86
C HIS A 195 1.63 7.89 15.06
N ILE A 196 0.65 7.93 15.96
CA ILE A 196 0.03 9.16 16.41
C ILE A 196 0.74 9.58 17.70
N THR A 197 1.48 10.68 17.63
CA THR A 197 2.30 11.18 18.76
C THR A 197 1.70 12.42 19.43
N LYS A 198 0.67 13.02 18.83
CA LYS A 198 0.00 14.23 19.29
C LYS A 198 -1.51 14.06 19.25
N ILE A 199 -2.20 14.52 20.30
CA ILE A 199 -3.65 14.39 20.39
C ILE A 199 -4.37 15.22 19.32
N GLU A 200 -3.80 16.35 18.90
CA GLU A 200 -4.38 17.19 17.84
C GLU A 200 -4.38 16.49 16.49
N ASP A 201 -3.36 15.69 16.21
CA ASP A 201 -3.26 14.86 15.00
C ASP A 201 -4.32 13.74 14.99
N PHE A 202 -4.64 13.17 16.16
CA PHE A 202 -5.75 12.23 16.27
C PHE A 202 -7.11 12.90 16.02
N ARG A 203 -7.34 14.07 16.65
CA ARG A 203 -8.62 14.79 16.54
C ARG A 203 -8.89 15.28 15.12
N ASN A 204 -7.85 15.75 14.44
CA ASN A 204 -7.94 16.33 13.10
C ASN A 204 -7.01 15.58 12.14
N ASN A 205 -7.25 14.27 11.94
CA ASN A 205 -6.40 13.47 11.08
C ASN A 205 -6.59 13.83 9.61
N GLN A 206 -5.61 14.54 9.05
CA GLN A 206 -5.54 14.90 7.62
C GLN A 206 -4.57 14.00 6.84
N GLU A 207 -3.93 13.04 7.50
CA GLU A 207 -2.94 12.17 6.88
C GLU A 207 -3.62 10.88 6.39
N TYR A 208 -3.67 10.75 5.06
CA TYR A 208 -4.20 9.57 4.40
C TYR A 208 -3.04 8.70 3.95
N ILE A 209 -2.88 7.52 4.57
CA ILE A 209 -1.80 6.58 4.27
C ILE A 209 -2.32 5.37 3.49
N THR A 210 -1.41 4.73 2.76
CA THR A 210 -1.66 3.46 2.08
C THR A 210 -0.36 2.66 1.90
N LEU A 211 -0.51 1.40 1.52
CA LEU A 211 0.57 0.53 1.09
C LEU A 211 0.26 0.03 -0.32
N LEU A 212 1.12 0.39 -1.29
CA LEU A 212 1.06 -0.15 -2.65
C LEU A 212 1.91 -1.42 -2.73
N VAL A 213 1.46 -2.40 -3.51
CA VAL A 213 2.20 -3.65 -3.72
C VAL A 213 2.45 -3.86 -5.20
N TYR A 214 3.70 -4.16 -5.57
CA TYR A 214 4.11 -4.50 -6.93
C TYR A 214 4.76 -5.89 -6.96
N LYS A 215 4.53 -6.67 -8.01
CA LYS A 215 5.13 -8.00 -8.23
C LYS A 215 6.43 -7.91 -9.05
N ASN A 216 7.48 -7.32 -8.47
CA ASN A 216 8.79 -7.24 -9.13
C ASN A 216 10.00 -7.41 -8.18
N GLY A 217 9.85 -7.09 -6.88
CA GLY A 217 10.92 -7.13 -5.90
C GLY A 217 12.04 -6.12 -6.13
N LYS A 218 11.82 -5.11 -6.96
CA LYS A 218 12.77 -4.05 -7.31
C LYS A 218 12.18 -2.68 -7.00
N ARG A 219 13.04 -1.66 -6.90
CA ARG A 219 12.58 -0.28 -6.72
C ARG A 219 11.63 0.13 -7.84
N VAL A 220 10.53 0.77 -7.46
CA VAL A 220 9.52 1.29 -8.39
C VAL A 220 9.67 2.80 -8.48
N TYR A 221 9.74 3.33 -9.69
CA TYR A 221 9.93 4.76 -9.91
C TYR A 221 8.64 5.43 -10.33
N TYR A 222 7.86 4.80 -11.20
CA TYR A 222 6.60 5.34 -11.70
C TYR A 222 5.40 4.70 -10.98
N PRO A 223 4.38 5.48 -10.56
CA PRO A 223 3.24 4.96 -9.81
C PRO A 223 2.45 3.87 -10.55
N HIS A 224 2.32 3.99 -11.87
CA HIS A 224 1.47 3.14 -12.71
C HIS A 224 2.23 2.32 -13.75
N ASP A 225 3.56 2.29 -13.66
CA ASP A 225 4.42 1.58 -14.61
C ASP A 225 5.59 0.90 -13.87
N PRO A 226 5.51 -0.41 -13.58
CA PRO A 226 4.38 -1.30 -13.89
C PRO A 226 3.12 -0.96 -13.07
N PRO A 227 1.92 -1.40 -13.48
CA PRO A 227 0.72 -1.23 -12.67
C PRO A 227 0.87 -1.95 -11.32
N PRO A 228 0.35 -1.36 -10.22
CA PRO A 228 0.37 -2.02 -8.92
C PRO A 228 -0.41 -3.33 -8.95
N TYR A 229 0.12 -4.35 -8.27
CA TYR A 229 -0.60 -5.59 -7.99
C TYR A 229 -1.72 -5.38 -6.98
N ILE A 230 -1.48 -4.52 -5.98
CA ILE A 230 -2.51 -4.00 -5.06
C ILE A 230 -2.34 -2.48 -5.01
N ASP A 231 -3.33 -1.77 -5.53
CA ASP A 231 -3.42 -0.30 -5.44
C ASP A 231 -4.21 0.06 -4.20
N GLY A 232 -3.50 0.22 -3.08
CA GLY A 232 -4.16 0.42 -1.81
C GLY A 232 -4.91 1.76 -1.74
N ILE A 233 -6.19 1.72 -1.34
CA ILE A 233 -6.99 2.92 -1.08
C ILE A 233 -6.36 3.74 0.05
N ARG A 234 -6.17 5.04 -0.19
CA ARG A 234 -5.67 5.98 0.81
C ARG A 234 -6.75 6.27 1.84
N ILE A 235 -6.48 5.97 3.10
CA ILE A 235 -7.44 6.16 4.20
C ILE A 235 -6.82 6.95 5.34
N ASN A 236 -7.65 7.69 6.07
CA ASN A 236 -7.28 8.45 7.27
C ASN A 236 -7.39 7.62 8.56
N SER A 237 -7.34 6.28 8.45
CA SER A 237 -7.13 5.40 9.60
C SER A 237 -5.63 5.31 9.90
N PRO A 238 -5.21 5.23 11.18
CA PRO A 238 -3.80 4.99 11.50
C PRO A 238 -3.33 3.60 11.09
N HIS A 239 -4.24 2.67 10.76
CA HIS A 239 -3.92 1.32 10.34
C HIS A 239 -4.42 1.04 8.93
N TYR A 240 -3.54 0.49 8.10
CA TYR A 240 -3.84 -0.02 6.77
C TYR A 240 -3.35 -1.47 6.65
N LEU A 241 -4.25 -2.40 6.34
CA LEU A 241 -3.95 -3.82 6.24
C LEU A 241 -3.99 -4.25 4.77
N VAL A 242 -2.92 -4.88 4.30
CA VAL A 242 -2.85 -5.56 3.00
C VAL A 242 -2.73 -7.06 3.23
N LYS A 243 -3.45 -7.86 2.42
CA LYS A 243 -3.41 -9.33 2.47
C LYS A 243 -2.97 -9.86 1.12
N ILE A 244 -1.92 -10.69 1.11
CA ILE A 244 -1.38 -11.35 -0.08
C ILE A 244 -1.55 -12.85 0.12
N ILE A 245 -2.21 -13.51 -0.84
CA ILE A 245 -2.25 -14.98 -0.91
C ILE A 245 -1.03 -15.42 -1.72
N VAL A 246 -0.26 -16.33 -1.13
CA VAL A 246 0.96 -16.90 -1.72
C VAL A 246 0.61 -18.25 -2.31
N GLY A 247 0.73 -18.36 -3.64
CA GLY A 247 0.43 -19.58 -4.39
C GLY A 247 1.39 -20.73 -4.09
N GLU A 248 1.08 -21.91 -4.62
CA GLU A 248 1.86 -23.11 -4.34
C GLU A 248 3.31 -23.02 -4.83
N ASN A 249 4.26 -23.38 -3.95
CA ASN A 249 5.70 -23.33 -4.23
C ASN A 249 6.18 -21.97 -4.75
N SER A 250 5.52 -20.89 -4.33
CA SER A 250 5.90 -19.55 -4.74
C SER A 250 7.27 -19.17 -4.18
N SER A 251 8.05 -18.49 -5.01
CA SER A 251 9.27 -17.77 -4.62
C SER A 251 9.16 -16.29 -5.00
N ASP A 252 7.92 -15.78 -4.99
CA ASP A 252 7.59 -14.44 -5.46
C ASP A 252 8.34 -13.37 -4.68
N LYS A 253 8.64 -12.29 -5.40
CA LYS A 253 9.20 -11.07 -4.83
C LYS A 253 8.25 -9.92 -5.07
N TYR A 254 7.95 -9.22 -4.00
CA TYR A 254 7.10 -8.04 -3.98
C TYR A 254 7.90 -6.82 -3.59
N THR A 255 7.50 -5.68 -4.13
CA THR A 255 7.92 -4.37 -3.63
C THR A 255 6.74 -3.70 -2.96
N LEU A 256 6.93 -3.31 -1.71
CA LEU A 256 5.96 -2.60 -0.90
C LEU A 256 6.34 -1.12 -0.89
N VAL A 257 5.43 -0.23 -1.26
CA VAL A 257 5.66 1.22 -1.27
C VAL A 257 4.71 1.87 -0.28
N VAL A 258 5.27 2.49 0.76
CA VAL A 258 4.50 3.31 1.68
C VAL A 258 4.17 4.62 0.98
N SER A 259 2.88 4.97 0.91
CA SER A 259 2.41 6.15 0.18
C SER A 259 1.40 6.94 1.03
N GLN A 260 1.21 8.21 0.66
CA GLN A 260 0.20 9.08 1.24
C GLN A 260 -0.49 9.92 0.16
N TYR A 261 -1.63 10.54 0.49
CA TYR A 261 -2.36 11.40 -0.47
C TYR A 261 -1.60 12.69 -0.78
N GLU A 262 -1.19 13.42 0.27
CA GLU A 262 -0.39 14.64 0.16
C GLU A 262 0.70 14.65 1.22
N LYS A 263 1.95 14.69 0.77
CA LYS A 263 3.12 14.73 1.63
C LYS A 263 3.33 16.13 2.20
N THR A 264 2.65 16.42 3.29
CA THR A 264 2.77 17.70 4.00
C THR A 264 3.51 17.59 5.33
N ARG A 265 3.59 16.38 5.92
CA ARG A 265 4.18 16.15 7.24
C ARG A 265 5.11 14.95 7.29
N THR A 266 6.00 14.99 8.28
CA THR A 266 6.83 13.84 8.63
C THR A 266 5.95 12.82 9.33
N ILE A 267 5.91 11.60 8.83
CA ILE A 267 5.18 10.50 9.48
C ILE A 267 6.17 9.49 10.06
N TYR A 268 5.84 9.00 11.25
CA TYR A 268 6.48 7.83 11.85
C TYR A 268 5.54 6.66 11.68
N TYR A 269 6.08 5.49 11.35
CA TYR A 269 5.26 4.33 11.10
C TYR A 269 5.97 3.02 11.43
N THR A 270 5.15 1.98 11.57
CA THR A 270 5.56 0.58 11.63
C THR A 270 4.99 -0.14 10.43
N LEU A 271 5.83 -0.86 9.71
CA LEU A 271 5.39 -1.87 8.75
C LEU A 271 5.63 -3.23 9.40
N ARG A 272 4.55 -3.96 9.69
CA ARG A 272 4.60 -5.29 10.31
C ARG A 272 4.04 -6.33 9.36
N ALA A 273 4.77 -7.42 9.18
CA ALA A 273 4.35 -8.58 8.42
C ALA A 273 3.94 -9.71 9.38
N TYR A 274 2.86 -10.39 9.04
CA TYR A 274 2.37 -11.62 9.66
C TYR A 274 2.18 -12.65 8.56
N ALA A 275 2.77 -13.83 8.67
CA ALA A 275 2.71 -14.82 7.61
C ALA A 275 2.58 -16.25 8.12
N THR A 276 1.90 -17.08 7.33
CA THR A 276 1.82 -18.54 7.53
C THR A 276 2.94 -19.28 6.81
N CYS A 277 3.66 -18.61 5.90
CA CYS A 277 4.84 -19.11 5.20
C CYS A 277 6.11 -18.30 5.53
N PRO A 278 7.31 -18.88 5.39
CA PRO A 278 8.55 -18.13 5.54
C PRO A 278 8.63 -16.95 4.58
N PHE A 279 9.14 -15.82 5.08
CA PHE A 279 9.39 -14.64 4.27
C PHE A 279 10.66 -13.91 4.74
N ALA A 280 11.17 -13.04 3.86
CA ALA A 280 12.17 -12.04 4.18
C ALA A 280 11.63 -10.67 3.79
N LEU A 281 11.55 -9.76 4.77
CA LEU A 281 11.19 -8.36 4.56
C LEU A 281 12.41 -7.51 4.86
N ALA A 282 12.82 -6.69 3.89
CA ALA A 282 13.93 -5.77 4.04
C ALA A 282 13.60 -4.42 3.42
N LYS A 283 14.18 -3.36 3.97
CA LYS A 283 14.11 -2.04 3.33
C LYS A 283 14.89 -2.09 2.01
N LEU A 284 14.32 -1.55 0.95
CA LEU A 284 15.06 -1.28 -0.27
C LEU A 284 15.82 0.03 -0.04
N ASP A 285 16.98 -0.03 0.60
CA ASP A 285 17.78 1.17 0.79
C ASP A 285 18.34 1.66 -0.57
N PRO A 286 18.46 3.00 -0.75
CA PRO A 286 19.10 3.54 -1.93
C PRO A 286 20.54 3.05 -2.00
N TYR A 287 21.04 2.90 -3.23
CA TYR A 287 22.39 2.49 -3.53
C TYR A 287 23.44 3.18 -2.62
N PRO A 288 24.54 2.49 -2.25
CA PRO A 288 25.52 2.98 -1.28
C PRO A 288 26.22 4.29 -1.69
N TYR A 289 26.25 4.60 -2.98
CA TYR A 289 26.82 5.82 -3.52
C TYR A 289 25.75 6.64 -4.23
N THR A 290 25.68 7.93 -3.94
CA THR A 290 24.78 8.88 -4.60
C THR A 290 25.56 10.14 -4.98
N LYS A 291 25.33 10.66 -6.19
CA LYS A 291 25.89 11.91 -6.67
C LYS A 291 24.83 12.72 -7.40
N THR A 292 24.69 13.99 -7.03
CA THR A 292 23.76 14.91 -7.69
C THR A 292 24.53 15.92 -8.53
N ILE A 293 24.11 16.08 -9.78
CA ILE A 293 24.63 17.08 -10.72
C ILE A 293 23.52 18.07 -11.02
N ARG A 294 23.82 19.36 -10.92
CA ARG A 294 22.93 20.44 -11.35
C ARG A 294 23.36 20.89 -12.74
N GLY A 295 22.42 20.96 -13.67
CA GLY A 295 22.65 21.40 -15.03
C GLY A 295 21.50 22.27 -15.55
N GLU A 296 21.64 22.73 -16.79
CA GLU A 296 20.60 23.51 -17.47
C GLU A 296 20.64 23.28 -18.98
N TRP A 297 19.47 23.35 -19.60
CA TRP A 297 19.34 23.55 -21.04
C TRP A 297 19.20 25.06 -21.27
N SER A 298 20.10 25.66 -22.05
CA SER A 298 20.15 27.13 -22.24
C SER A 298 20.76 27.48 -23.59
N GLY A 299 20.10 28.34 -24.38
CA GLY A 299 20.57 28.76 -25.69
C GLY A 299 20.92 27.55 -26.58
N ARG A 300 22.18 27.47 -27.01
CA ARG A 300 22.64 26.40 -27.91
C ARG A 300 22.52 25.00 -27.33
N THR A 301 22.54 24.85 -25.99
CA THR A 301 22.48 23.54 -25.33
C THR A 301 21.06 23.02 -25.14
N ALA A 302 20.03 23.82 -25.44
CA ALA A 302 18.64 23.35 -25.54
C ALA A 302 18.41 22.66 -26.88
N GLY A 303 19.10 21.54 -27.10
CA GLY A 303 19.23 20.88 -28.41
C GLY A 303 18.04 20.03 -28.85
N GLY A 304 17.13 19.70 -27.93
CA GLY A 304 16.00 18.78 -28.18
C GLY A 304 16.44 17.32 -28.29
N CYS A 305 15.49 16.42 -28.59
CA CYS A 305 15.76 14.99 -28.69
C CYS A 305 16.47 14.62 -30.01
N GLU A 306 16.86 13.36 -30.16
CA GLU A 306 17.67 12.90 -31.30
C GLU A 306 16.99 13.02 -32.68
N ASN A 307 15.65 13.15 -32.70
CA ASN A 307 14.92 13.50 -33.92
C ASN A 307 15.40 14.84 -34.51
N HIS A 308 16.00 15.70 -33.70
CA HIS A 308 16.61 16.97 -34.07
C HIS A 308 18.14 16.83 -34.22
N ARG A 309 18.59 15.98 -35.16
CA ARG A 309 20.01 15.60 -35.34
C ARG A 309 21.01 16.75 -35.38
N GLN A 310 20.62 17.90 -35.96
CA GLN A 310 21.49 19.07 -36.10
C GLN A 310 21.81 19.75 -34.76
N THR A 311 20.87 19.70 -33.81
CA THR A 311 20.95 20.40 -32.53
C THR A 311 21.13 19.47 -31.35
N TYR A 312 20.76 18.19 -31.46
CA TYR A 312 20.88 17.19 -30.39
C TYR A 312 22.32 17.08 -29.86
N GLN A 313 23.30 17.15 -30.77
CA GLN A 313 24.72 17.10 -30.42
C GLN A 313 25.17 18.26 -29.52
N ASN A 314 24.40 19.33 -29.37
CA ASN A 314 24.73 20.46 -28.52
C ASN A 314 24.20 20.30 -27.09
N ASN A 315 23.36 19.28 -26.82
CA ASN A 315 22.84 19.05 -25.47
C ASN A 315 23.98 18.89 -24.45
N PRO A 316 23.74 19.24 -23.16
CA PRO A 316 24.70 19.02 -22.10
C PRO A 316 25.14 17.56 -22.05
N LYS A 317 26.44 17.34 -21.82
CA LYS A 317 27.05 16.02 -21.78
C LYS A 317 27.81 15.84 -20.47
N TYR A 318 27.65 14.67 -19.86
CA TYR A 318 28.33 14.32 -18.62
C TYR A 318 29.00 12.96 -18.80
N ILE A 319 30.25 12.84 -18.39
CA ILE A 319 30.95 11.57 -18.39
C ILE A 319 30.89 11.02 -16.97
N ILE A 320 30.39 9.81 -16.82
CA ILE A 320 30.52 9.04 -15.58
C ILE A 320 31.63 8.01 -15.77
N THR A 321 32.48 7.86 -14.76
CA THR A 321 33.53 6.84 -14.75
C THR A 321 33.19 5.77 -13.73
N VAL A 322 33.04 4.55 -14.21
CA VAL A 322 32.84 3.35 -13.40
C VAL A 322 34.21 2.72 -13.17
N PRO A 323 34.63 2.51 -11.91
CA PRO A 323 35.91 1.87 -11.64
C PRO A 323 35.88 0.39 -12.06
N GLU A 324 37.02 -0.12 -12.52
CA GLU A 324 37.22 -1.54 -12.67
C GLU A 324 37.02 -2.25 -11.32
N SER A 325 36.16 -3.26 -11.31
CA SER A 325 35.82 -3.99 -10.09
C SER A 325 35.52 -5.45 -10.41
N ARG A 326 35.78 -6.32 -9.43
CA ARG A 326 35.41 -7.74 -9.50
C ARG A 326 33.89 -7.93 -9.54
N ASN A 327 33.13 -6.99 -9.00
CA ASN A 327 31.67 -7.04 -8.97
C ASN A 327 31.10 -6.09 -10.04
N PRO A 328 30.12 -6.53 -10.85
CA PRO A 328 29.46 -5.65 -11.81
C PRO A 328 28.83 -4.43 -11.13
N CYS A 329 29.03 -3.24 -11.70
CA CYS A 329 28.42 -2.03 -11.14
C CYS A 329 27.01 -1.80 -11.70
N HIS A 330 26.08 -1.41 -10.84
CA HIS A 330 24.76 -0.96 -11.26
C HIS A 330 24.67 0.53 -11.02
N VAL A 331 24.15 1.27 -12.00
CA VAL A 331 23.99 2.73 -11.93
C VAL A 331 22.56 3.07 -12.36
N THR A 332 21.83 3.75 -11.48
CA THR A 332 20.55 4.37 -11.78
C THR A 332 20.76 5.86 -12.00
N ILE A 333 20.24 6.37 -13.10
CA ILE A 333 20.25 7.79 -13.46
C ILE A 333 18.82 8.30 -13.40
N GLU A 334 18.52 9.18 -12.45
CA GLU A 334 17.25 9.91 -12.38
C GLU A 334 17.45 11.32 -12.91
N LEU A 335 16.71 11.70 -13.95
CA LEU A 335 16.67 13.06 -14.48
C LEU A 335 15.39 13.75 -14.01
N LYS A 336 15.54 14.86 -13.28
CA LYS A 336 14.46 15.72 -12.78
C LYS A 336 14.55 17.08 -13.48
N GLY A 337 13.47 17.56 -14.09
CA GLY A 337 13.42 18.83 -14.82
C GLY A 337 12.07 19.54 -14.69
N PRO A 338 11.84 20.64 -15.45
CA PRO A 338 10.57 21.36 -15.46
C PRO A 338 9.44 20.45 -15.94
N LYS A 339 8.26 20.54 -15.30
CA LYS A 339 7.13 19.62 -15.54
C LYS A 339 6.46 19.88 -16.90
N GLU A 340 6.57 21.09 -17.40
CA GLU A 340 6.12 21.51 -18.73
C GLU A 340 6.91 20.84 -19.86
N TYR A 341 8.09 20.27 -19.57
CA TYR A 341 8.93 19.64 -20.59
C TYR A 341 8.85 18.12 -20.51
N GLN A 342 8.75 17.51 -21.69
CA GLN A 342 9.01 16.10 -21.87
C GLN A 342 10.53 15.93 -21.95
N ILE A 343 11.12 15.14 -21.06
CA ILE A 343 12.57 15.00 -20.92
C ILE A 343 13.01 13.55 -21.09
N GLY A 344 14.27 13.36 -21.45
CA GLY A 344 14.89 12.05 -21.65
C GLY A 344 16.38 12.09 -21.34
N VAL A 345 16.96 10.94 -20.99
CA VAL A 345 18.42 10.78 -20.85
C VAL A 345 18.88 9.58 -21.65
N ASP A 346 19.94 9.80 -22.43
CA ASP A 346 20.65 8.74 -23.16
C ASP A 346 21.99 8.46 -22.48
N ALA A 347 22.40 7.19 -22.47
CA ALA A 347 23.72 6.75 -22.06
C ALA A 347 24.42 6.03 -23.22
N ARG A 348 25.69 6.34 -23.46
CA ARG A 348 26.53 5.68 -24.47
C ARG A 348 27.88 5.30 -23.87
N VAL A 349 28.47 4.20 -24.33
CA VAL A 349 29.84 3.85 -23.96
C VAL A 349 30.79 4.81 -24.67
N GLU A 350 31.68 5.45 -23.90
CA GLU A 350 32.75 6.30 -24.44
C GLU A 350 34.05 5.50 -24.57
N SER A 351 34.42 4.78 -23.52
CA SER A 351 35.57 3.86 -23.51
C SER A 351 35.39 2.79 -22.44
N LEU A 352 35.96 1.62 -22.65
CA LEU A 352 36.01 0.55 -21.65
C LEU A 352 37.46 0.31 -21.23
N ASP A 353 37.64 -0.06 -19.97
CA ASP A 353 38.98 -0.36 -19.43
C ASP A 353 39.48 -1.71 -19.96
N ASP A 354 38.59 -2.71 -20.11
CA ASP A 354 38.90 -4.01 -20.70
C ASP A 354 38.57 -4.03 -22.21
N PRO A 355 39.58 -4.13 -23.10
CA PRO A 355 39.37 -4.17 -24.54
C PRO A 355 38.79 -5.50 -25.04
N ASN A 356 38.73 -6.54 -24.20
CA ASN A 356 38.20 -7.86 -24.57
C ASN A 356 36.68 -7.95 -24.46
N ILE A 357 36.00 -6.90 -23.96
CA ILE A 357 34.54 -6.85 -23.88
C ILE A 357 33.99 -6.62 -25.30
N THR A 358 33.51 -7.69 -25.92
CA THR A 358 33.11 -7.70 -27.33
C THR A 358 31.66 -7.29 -27.59
N ALA A 359 30.81 -7.21 -26.57
CA ALA A 359 29.39 -6.88 -26.71
C ALA A 359 28.86 -5.95 -25.59
N PRO A 360 29.45 -4.77 -25.37
CA PRO A 360 28.84 -3.78 -24.49
C PRO A 360 27.56 -3.22 -25.15
N PHE A 361 26.62 -2.68 -24.35
CA PHE A 361 25.55 -1.88 -24.93
C PHE A 361 26.18 -0.68 -25.65
N LEU A 362 25.77 -0.43 -26.89
CA LEU A 362 26.25 0.75 -27.62
C LEU A 362 25.55 2.01 -27.12
N ARG A 363 24.27 1.88 -26.78
CA ARG A 363 23.44 2.94 -26.22
C ARG A 363 22.25 2.37 -25.47
N GLU A 364 21.91 3.03 -24.37
CA GLU A 364 20.66 2.86 -23.63
C GLU A 364 19.97 4.21 -23.47
N SER A 365 18.65 4.20 -23.28
CA SER A 365 17.86 5.42 -23.08
C SER A 365 16.83 5.21 -21.99
N SER A 366 16.37 6.30 -21.36
CA SER A 366 15.25 6.26 -20.41
C SER A 366 13.89 5.89 -21.04
N GLY A 367 13.86 5.56 -22.33
CA GLY A 367 12.65 5.22 -23.08
C GLY A 367 11.91 6.45 -23.58
N ALA A 368 10.57 6.37 -23.61
CA ALA A 368 9.72 7.48 -24.00
C ALA A 368 9.99 8.71 -23.12
N TYR A 369 10.01 9.91 -23.73
CA TYR A 369 10.17 11.15 -22.98
C TYR A 369 8.96 11.36 -22.08
N ARG A 370 9.18 11.78 -20.84
CA ARG A 370 8.13 11.98 -19.84
C ARG A 370 8.22 13.36 -19.21
N SER A 371 7.10 13.84 -18.68
CA SER A 371 6.99 15.14 -18.01
C SER A 371 7.81 15.15 -16.72
N GLY A 372 8.79 16.05 -16.63
CA GLY A 372 9.51 16.41 -15.39
C GLY A 372 10.39 15.35 -14.73
N PHE A 373 10.23 14.05 -15.02
CA PHE A 373 11.00 12.96 -14.43
C PHE A 373 11.14 11.77 -15.36
N VAL A 374 12.37 11.26 -15.49
CA VAL A 374 12.67 9.95 -16.09
C VAL A 374 13.76 9.23 -15.29
N VAL A 375 13.77 7.91 -15.39
CA VAL A 375 14.84 7.05 -14.86
C VAL A 375 15.44 6.19 -15.96
N LEU A 376 16.76 5.99 -15.89
CA LEU A 376 17.52 5.03 -16.70
C LEU A 376 18.31 4.11 -15.76
N GLU A 377 18.09 2.81 -15.84
CA GLU A 377 18.81 1.80 -15.04
C GLU A 377 19.84 1.08 -15.91
N LEU A 378 21.11 1.31 -15.63
CA LEU A 378 22.24 0.63 -16.27
C LEU A 378 22.75 -0.49 -15.36
N ASN A 379 22.62 -1.73 -15.81
CA ASN A 379 22.95 -2.91 -15.02
C ASN A 379 24.23 -3.57 -15.51
N ASN A 380 25.01 -4.13 -14.58
CA ASN A 380 26.23 -4.89 -14.88
C ASN A 380 27.25 -4.10 -15.73
N LEU A 381 27.44 -2.82 -15.42
CA LEU A 381 28.41 -1.98 -16.10
C LEU A 381 29.84 -2.46 -15.83
N PRO A 382 30.64 -2.71 -16.89
CA PRO A 382 32.08 -2.87 -16.75
C PRO A 382 32.79 -1.57 -16.33
N GLY A 383 34.08 -1.69 -16.00
CA GLY A 383 34.95 -0.54 -15.79
C GLY A 383 35.08 0.27 -17.09
N GLY A 384 34.95 1.60 -16.99
CA GLY A 384 35.04 2.47 -18.15
C GLY A 384 34.34 3.82 -17.99
N ARG A 385 34.25 4.53 -19.11
CA ARG A 385 33.65 5.87 -19.24
C ARG A 385 32.36 5.78 -20.03
N TYR A 386 31.31 6.40 -19.49
CA TYR A 386 29.98 6.44 -20.11
C TYR A 386 29.50 7.88 -20.25
N LEU A 387 29.03 8.23 -21.44
CA LEU A 387 28.51 9.54 -21.79
C LEU A 387 26.99 9.58 -21.54
N LEU A 388 26.57 10.44 -20.63
CA LEU A 388 25.18 10.78 -20.37
C LEU A 388 24.79 12.07 -21.12
N THR A 389 23.66 12.03 -21.83
CA THR A 389 23.11 13.18 -22.57
C THR A 389 21.66 13.42 -22.13
N PRO A 390 21.42 14.29 -21.13
CA PRO A 390 20.07 14.77 -20.81
C PRO A 390 19.56 15.71 -21.90
N SER A 391 18.30 15.57 -22.28
CA SER A 391 17.68 16.41 -23.32
C SER A 391 16.18 16.59 -23.08
N THR A 392 15.64 17.66 -23.63
CA THR A 392 14.20 17.91 -23.78
C THR A 392 13.70 17.30 -25.08
N PHE A 393 12.39 17.09 -25.24
CA PHE A 393 11.85 16.54 -26.48
C PHE A 393 12.02 17.52 -27.65
N TYR A 394 11.67 18.79 -27.45
CA TYR A 394 11.80 19.84 -28.46
C TYR A 394 13.03 20.74 -28.19
N PRO A 395 13.71 21.23 -29.25
CA PRO A 395 14.77 22.24 -29.11
C PRO A 395 14.22 23.57 -28.56
N GLY A 396 15.10 24.37 -27.97
CA GLY A 396 14.76 25.69 -27.42
C GLY A 396 13.96 25.66 -26.10
N GLN A 397 13.72 24.48 -25.53
CA GLN A 397 13.14 24.35 -24.19
C GLN A 397 14.25 24.56 -23.16
N GLU A 398 14.25 25.74 -22.53
CA GLU A 398 15.29 26.15 -21.59
C GLU A 398 14.86 25.99 -20.14
N GLY A 399 15.75 25.51 -19.29
CA GLY A 399 15.47 25.38 -17.86
C GLY A 399 16.48 24.53 -17.10
N PRO A 400 16.44 24.60 -15.76
CA PRO A 400 17.33 23.82 -14.90
C PRO A 400 16.91 22.36 -14.85
N PHE A 401 17.88 21.47 -14.64
CA PHE A 401 17.64 20.06 -14.34
C PHE A 401 18.61 19.52 -13.28
N PHE A 402 18.22 18.40 -12.69
CA PHE A 402 19.04 17.62 -11.77
C PHE A 402 19.24 16.21 -12.34
N LEU A 403 20.49 15.77 -12.41
CA LEU A 403 20.86 14.37 -12.64
C LEU A 403 21.28 13.77 -11.31
N GLU A 404 20.52 12.80 -10.82
CA GLU A 404 20.83 12.06 -9.62
C GLU A 404 21.31 10.66 -10.00
N LEU A 405 22.58 10.41 -9.73
CA LEU A 405 23.27 9.15 -10.01
C LEU A 405 23.31 8.34 -8.72
N ARG A 406 22.80 7.12 -8.75
CA ARG A 406 22.83 6.18 -7.62
C ARG A 406 23.52 4.89 -8.07
N SER A 407 24.50 4.40 -7.33
CA SER A 407 25.33 3.29 -7.80
C SER A 407 25.82 2.33 -6.73
N THR A 408 26.03 1.05 -7.10
CA THR A 408 26.63 0.03 -6.21
C THR A 408 28.13 0.21 -6.01
N CYS A 409 28.78 0.99 -6.87
CA CYS A 409 30.20 1.31 -6.81
C CYS A 409 30.44 2.84 -6.73
N SER A 410 31.61 3.25 -6.26
CA SER A 410 32.00 4.66 -6.18
C SER A 410 32.35 5.20 -7.56
N ILE A 411 31.40 5.85 -8.23
CA ILE A 411 31.59 6.46 -9.55
C ILE A 411 32.06 7.92 -9.44
N THR A 412 32.80 8.40 -10.44
CA THR A 412 33.01 9.84 -10.64
C THR A 412 32.09 10.34 -11.75
N ALA A 413 31.92 11.66 -11.82
CA ALA A 413 31.11 12.29 -12.85
C ALA A 413 31.63 13.72 -13.11
N GLU A 414 31.82 14.05 -14.38
CA GLU A 414 32.33 15.34 -14.84
C GLU A 414 31.51 15.84 -16.03
N ARG A 415 31.42 17.16 -16.20
CA ARG A 415 30.83 17.74 -17.41
C ARG A 415 31.83 17.57 -18.55
N LYS A 416 31.37 17.04 -19.68
CA LYS A 416 32.18 17.01 -20.90
C LYS A 416 32.17 18.42 -21.50
N ASN A 417 33.28 19.13 -21.35
CA ASN A 417 33.47 20.39 -22.04
C ASN A 417 33.56 20.12 -23.55
N GLU A 418 32.83 20.90 -24.34
CA GLU A 418 32.87 20.86 -25.80
C GLU A 418 34.15 21.45 -26.36
#